data_AF-A0A2E8XZ70-F1
#
_entry.id   AF-A0A2E8XZ70-F1
#
_cell.length_a   1.000
_cell.length_b   1.000
_cell.length_c   1.000
_cell.angle_alpha   90.00
_cell.angle_beta   90.00
_cell.angle_gamma   90.00
#
_symmetry.space_group_name_H-M   'P 1'
#
loop_
_entity.id
_entity.type
_entity.pdbx_description
1 polymer ?
#
loop_
_entity_poly.entity_id
_entity_poly.type
_entity_poly.pdbx_seq_one_letter_code
_entity_poly.pdbx_strand_id
1 'polypeptide(L)'
;MPIWKPHSLSQPHADQIDLKLGDRVRATGEIDRPAIGVVPDGTEGHILLANGFNWQRYRVLFDNGVEIGDLDHRHIAPIGRAARRAAKRRS
;
A
#
# COMPACT_ATOMS: atom_id res chain seq x y z
N MET A 1 32.86 -3.57 -3.89
CA MET A 1 31.85 -2.53 -3.61
C MET A 1 31.32 -2.76 -2.21
N PRO A 2 31.32 -1.78 -1.29
CA PRO A 2 30.89 -2.03 0.08
C PRO A 2 29.38 -2.24 0.11
N ILE A 3 28.97 -3.45 0.52
CA ILE A 3 27.57 -3.83 0.74
C ILE A 3 27.15 -3.20 2.07
N TRP A 4 26.32 -2.16 2.01
CA TRP A 4 25.76 -1.54 3.21
C TRP A 4 24.78 -2.50 3.88
N LYS A 5 25.06 -2.87 5.13
CA LYS A 5 24.13 -3.65 5.97
C LYS A 5 22.94 -2.76 6.32
N PRO A 6 21.70 -3.20 6.07
CA PRO A 6 20.53 -2.49 6.57
C PRO A 6 20.60 -2.37 8.09
N HIS A 7 20.31 -1.19 8.61
CA HIS A 7 20.40 -0.87 10.03
C HIS A 7 19.36 -1.68 10.83
N SER A 8 19.76 -2.17 12.02
CA SER A 8 18.92 -3.02 12.88
C SER A 8 17.66 -2.33 13.42
N LEU A 9 17.54 -1.01 13.29
CA LEU A 9 16.33 -0.25 13.65
C LEU A 9 15.31 -0.14 12.52
N SER A 10 15.58 -0.70 11.33
CA SER A 10 14.57 -0.85 10.27
C SER A 10 13.63 -2.01 10.59
N GLN A 11 13.00 -1.94 11.76
CA GLN A 11 11.86 -2.77 12.09
C GLN A 11 10.63 -2.12 11.45
N PRO A 12 9.95 -2.78 10.50
CA PRO A 12 8.66 -2.28 10.03
C PRO A 12 7.71 -2.19 11.22
N HIS A 13 7.06 -1.02 11.40
CA HIS A 13 6.09 -0.82 12.47
C HIS A 13 4.96 -1.86 12.38
N ALA A 14 4.44 -2.31 13.53
CA ALA A 14 3.38 -3.32 13.60
C ALA A 14 2.10 -2.95 12.81
N ASP A 15 1.89 -1.66 12.55
CA ASP A 15 0.76 -1.13 11.77
C ASP A 15 1.01 -1.15 10.25
N GLN A 16 2.16 -1.63 9.80
CA GLN A 16 2.50 -1.71 8.39
C GLN A 16 1.83 -2.92 7.74
N ILE A 17 0.88 -2.64 6.84
CA ILE A 17 0.30 -3.66 5.96
C ILE A 17 1.41 -4.16 5.04
N ASP A 18 1.65 -5.46 4.93
CA ASP A 18 2.65 -6.04 4.00
C ASP A 18 1.99 -6.35 2.66
N LEU A 19 1.91 -5.33 1.79
CA LEU A 19 1.37 -5.47 0.44
C LEU A 19 2.50 -5.71 -0.56
N LYS A 20 2.22 -6.53 -1.56
CA LYS A 20 3.14 -6.89 -2.64
C LYS A 20 2.59 -6.43 -3.99
N LEU A 21 3.47 -6.41 -4.99
CA LEU A 21 3.07 -6.19 -6.39
C LEU A 21 1.92 -7.13 -6.77
N GLY A 22 0.88 -6.56 -7.37
CA GLY A 22 -0.31 -7.29 -7.83
C GLY A 22 -1.33 -7.61 -6.72
N ASP A 23 -1.08 -7.24 -5.47
CA ASP A 23 -2.10 -7.38 -4.43
C ASP A 23 -3.28 -6.46 -4.72
N ARG A 24 -4.50 -7.01 -4.53
CA ARG A 24 -5.73 -6.23 -4.62
C ARG A 24 -5.93 -5.45 -3.32
N VAL A 25 -6.32 -4.19 -3.49
CA VAL A 25 -6.62 -3.26 -2.40
C VAL A 25 -7.90 -2.52 -2.70
N ARG A 26 -8.47 -1.91 -1.66
CA ARG A 26 -9.65 -1.06 -1.74
C ARG A 26 -9.37 0.26 -1.04
N ALA A 27 -9.81 1.37 -1.62
CA ALA A 27 -9.77 2.68 -0.96
C ALA A 27 -10.66 2.65 0.29
N THR A 28 -10.16 3.19 1.41
CA THR A 28 -10.88 3.26 2.70
C THR A 28 -11.57 4.60 2.95
N GLY A 29 -11.52 5.49 1.97
CA GLY A 29 -12.19 6.77 1.94
C GLY A 29 -12.05 7.39 0.55
N GLU A 30 -12.69 8.55 0.35
CA GLU A 30 -12.45 9.34 -0.85
C GLU A 30 -11.02 9.90 -0.84
N ILE A 31 -10.28 9.67 -1.90
CA ILE A 31 -8.93 10.20 -2.10
C ILE A 31 -9.01 11.22 -3.22
N ASP A 32 -9.10 12.50 -2.86
CA ASP A 32 -8.99 13.61 -3.81
C ASP A 32 -7.52 14.05 -3.93
N ARG A 33 -6.97 13.94 -5.14
CA ARG A 33 -5.66 14.45 -5.51
C ARG A 33 -5.82 15.47 -6.62
N PRO A 34 -5.71 16.78 -6.34
CA PRO A 34 -6.01 17.85 -7.30
C PRO A 34 -5.29 17.76 -8.65
N ALA A 35 -4.09 17.17 -8.68
CA ALA A 35 -3.28 17.02 -9.89
C ALA A 35 -3.43 15.66 -10.60
N ILE A 36 -4.14 14.70 -10.01
CA ILE A 36 -4.22 13.31 -10.50
C ILE A 36 -5.68 12.92 -10.78
N GLY A 37 -6.59 13.20 -9.84
CA GLY A 37 -8.00 12.84 -9.92
C GLY A 37 -8.57 12.44 -8.57
N VAL A 38 -9.85 12.05 -8.60
CA VAL A 38 -10.60 11.61 -7.42
C VAL A 38 -10.79 10.10 -7.47
N VAL A 39 -10.51 9.43 -6.36
CA VAL A 39 -10.82 8.01 -6.14
C VAL A 39 -11.93 7.93 -5.09
N PRO A 40 -13.16 7.55 -5.46
CA PRO A 40 -14.24 7.37 -4.50
C PRO A 40 -13.93 6.32 -3.45
N ASP A 41 -14.55 6.44 -2.28
CA ASP A 41 -14.48 5.42 -1.25
C ASP A 41 -14.86 4.04 -1.81
N GLY A 42 -14.12 3.03 -1.39
CA GLY A 42 -14.39 1.68 -1.78
C GLY A 42 -13.98 1.29 -3.19
N THR A 43 -13.34 2.19 -3.95
CA THR A 43 -12.78 1.86 -5.27
C THR A 43 -11.69 0.80 -5.11
N GLU A 44 -11.81 -0.29 -5.87
CA GLU A 44 -10.80 -1.34 -5.89
C GLU A 44 -9.63 -0.96 -6.80
N GLY A 45 -8.48 -1.55 -6.53
CA GLY A 45 -7.29 -1.37 -7.32
C GLY A 45 -6.26 -2.46 -7.06
N HIS A 46 -5.13 -2.34 -7.70
CA HIS A 46 -4.01 -3.25 -7.51
C HIS A 46 -2.69 -2.50 -7.33
N ILE A 47 -1.80 -3.10 -6.55
CA ILE A 47 -0.49 -2.53 -6.23
C ILE A 47 0.43 -2.66 -7.45
N LEU A 48 0.94 -1.54 -7.94
CA LEU A 48 1.98 -1.44 -8.97
C LEU A 48 3.39 -1.33 -8.40
N LEU A 49 3.53 -0.80 -7.18
CA LEU A 49 4.82 -0.71 -6.52
C LEU A 49 4.61 -0.71 -5.00
N ALA A 50 5.40 -1.52 -4.32
CA ALA A 50 5.55 -1.46 -2.87
C ALA A 50 6.97 -0.98 -2.57
N ASN A 51 7.14 0.28 -2.21
CA ASN A 51 8.44 0.87 -1.95
C ASN A 51 8.48 1.52 -0.57
N GLY A 52 9.45 1.14 0.27
CA GLY A 52 9.67 1.76 1.56
C GLY A 52 10.72 1.03 2.37
N PHE A 53 11.46 1.80 3.18
CA PHE A 53 12.45 1.29 4.14
C PHE A 53 12.02 1.58 5.59
N ASN A 54 11.54 2.80 5.87
CA ASN A 54 10.89 3.18 7.14
C ASN A 54 9.40 3.60 6.96
N TRP A 55 9.01 4.08 5.77
CA TRP A 55 7.62 4.35 5.41
C TRP A 55 7.28 3.59 4.13
N GLN A 56 6.45 2.57 4.24
CA GLN A 56 5.95 1.84 3.09
C GLN A 56 4.99 2.72 2.31
N ARG A 57 5.37 3.08 1.10
CA ARG A 57 4.52 3.75 0.12
C ARG A 57 4.13 2.78 -0.97
N TYR A 58 2.86 2.89 -1.32
CA TYR A 58 2.22 2.07 -2.32
C TYR A 58 1.84 2.91 -3.51
N ARG A 59 2.26 2.45 -4.68
CA ARG A 59 1.66 2.86 -5.94
C ARG A 59 0.51 1.93 -6.25
N VAL A 60 -0.68 2.47 -6.39
CA VAL A 60 -1.90 1.72 -6.71
C VAL A 60 -2.47 2.28 -8.00
N LEU A 61 -2.82 1.36 -8.90
CA LEU A 61 -3.71 1.66 -10.03
C LEU A 61 -5.11 1.20 -9.66
N PHE A 62 -6.01 2.16 -9.54
CA PHE A 62 -7.42 1.90 -9.24
C PHE A 62 -8.19 1.53 -10.50
N ASP A 63 -9.27 0.78 -10.32
CA ASP A 63 -10.13 0.30 -11.41
C ASP A 63 -10.83 1.47 -12.15
N ASN A 64 -10.88 2.67 -11.55
CA ASN A 64 -11.33 3.91 -12.20
C ASN A 64 -10.27 4.56 -13.12
N GLY A 65 -9.08 3.95 -13.26
CA GLY A 65 -7.99 4.44 -14.10
C GLY A 65 -7.06 5.44 -13.44
N VAL A 66 -7.28 5.80 -12.17
CA VAL A 66 -6.42 6.74 -11.44
C VAL A 66 -5.23 5.98 -10.81
N GLU A 67 -4.02 6.49 -11.00
CA GLU A 67 -2.81 5.97 -10.37
C GLU A 67 -2.30 6.93 -9.29
N ILE A 68 -2.13 6.45 -8.06
CA ILE A 68 -1.58 7.25 -6.95
C ILE A 68 -0.38 6.53 -6.35
N GLY A 69 0.74 7.24 -6.22
CA GLY A 69 2.06 6.70 -5.84
C GLY A 69 2.44 6.78 -4.35
N ASP A 70 1.77 7.62 -3.56
CA ASP A 70 2.13 7.89 -2.17
C ASP A 70 1.10 7.36 -1.16
N LEU A 71 0.48 6.21 -1.46
CA LEU A 71 -0.52 5.63 -0.57
C LEU A 71 0.10 4.81 0.57
N ASP A 72 -0.62 4.77 1.68
CA ASP A 72 -0.26 4.05 2.90
C ASP A 72 -1.52 3.45 3.54
N HIS A 73 -1.36 2.77 4.68
CA HIS A 73 -2.43 2.05 5.37
C HIS A 73 -3.66 2.89 5.74
N ARG A 74 -3.54 4.23 5.79
CA ARG A 74 -4.66 5.15 6.05
C ARG A 74 -5.58 5.34 4.84
N HIS A 75 -5.09 5.03 3.65
CA HIS A 75 -5.78 5.27 2.40
C HIS A 75 -6.33 3.98 1.77
N ILE A 76 -5.67 2.84 2.03
CA ILE A 76 -5.98 1.57 1.38
C ILE A 76 -6.03 0.41 2.37
N ALA A 77 -7.00 -0.48 2.15
CA ALA A 77 -7.11 -1.75 2.84
C ALA A 77 -6.83 -2.92 1.89
N PRO A 78 -6.10 -3.95 2.33
CA PRO A 78 -5.93 -5.18 1.56
C PRO A 78 -7.26 -5.88 1.38
N ILE A 79 -7.49 -6.47 0.20
CA ILE A 79 -8.64 -7.33 -0.07
C ILE A 79 -8.20 -8.71 -0.57
N GLY A 80 -9.11 -9.69 -0.50
CA GLY A 80 -8.88 -11.05 -0.97
C GLY A 80 -7.66 -11.73 -0.32
N ARG A 81 -6.70 -12.18 -1.14
CA ARG A 81 -5.50 -12.89 -0.67
C ARG A 81 -4.61 -12.00 0.20
N ALA A 82 -4.51 -10.71 -0.10
CA ALA A 82 -3.73 -9.77 0.69
C ALA A 82 -4.31 -9.63 2.10
N ALA A 83 -5.64 -9.57 2.24
CA ALA A 83 -6.32 -9.46 3.52
C ALA A 83 -6.06 -10.67 4.42
N ARG A 84 -6.12 -11.88 3.84
CA ARG A 84 -5.83 -13.12 4.55
C ARG A 84 -4.39 -13.15 5.10
N ARG A 85 -3.42 -12.65 4.33
CA ARG A 85 -2.02 -12.55 4.80
C ARG A 85 -1.85 -11.52 5.91
N ALA A 86 -2.47 -10.35 5.76
CA ALA A 86 -2.45 -9.31 6.78
C ALA A 86 -3.05 -9.80 8.11
N ALA A 87 -4.18 -10.52 8.07
CA ALA A 87 -4.80 -11.11 9.25
C ALA A 87 -3.90 -12.17 9.93
N LYS A 88 -3.24 -13.04 9.15
CA LYS A 88 -2.34 -14.06 9.69
C LYS A 88 -1.11 -13.49 10.39
N ARG A 89 -0.62 -12.31 10.00
CA ARG A 89 0.50 -11.63 10.68
C ARG A 89 0.11 -10.92 11.97
N ARG A 90 -1.18 -10.65 12.16
CA ARG A 90 -1.72 -10.04 13.39
C ARG A 90 -2.08 -11.08 14.46
N SER A 91 -2.13 -12.37 14.11
CA SER A 91 -2.31 -13.51 15.00
C SER A 91 -0.97 -14.05 15.48
#